data_AF-A0A1G9I5Q8-F1
#
_entry.id   AF-A0A1G9I5Q8-F1
#
_cell.length_a   1.000
_cell.length_b   1.000
_cell.length_c   1.000
_cell.angle_alpha   90.00
_cell.angle_beta   90.00
_cell.angle_gamma   90.00
#
_symmetry.space_group_name_H-M   'P 1'
#
loop_
_entity.id
_entity.type
_entity.pdbx_description
1 polymer ?
#
loop_
_entity_poly.entity_id
_entity_poly.type
_entity_poly.pdbx_seq_one_letter_code
_entity_poly.pdbx_strand_id
1 'polypeptide(L)'
;MKVFEINILMLLLAFIPFSGYAQSEKNMINDSLIIPLKTGKNPSIQLETLVIEPVNLFIQTTPTNNASPHIQLELNVIEDTRRYTTFLWQYEASNGREKINYPKAYQNYAFNLKTNKEEVKLVVEKLAFGKAMFIDLRQTAVIGNLSILFEDYIGEWSVDANGNQTDAFNTYTILLSEDGVQKSMSFMSLNKQVEKELSIVWKDYKILILEDSEKALKLMVFKGD
;
A
#
# COMPACT_ATOMS: atom_id res chain seq x y z
N MET A 1 -14.50 5.27 71.67
CA MET A 1 -13.28 4.66 71.10
C MET A 1 -13.26 5.04 69.63
N LYS A 2 -12.31 5.89 69.21
CA LYS A 2 -12.01 6.18 67.79
C LYS A 2 -11.43 4.93 67.13
N VAL A 3 -11.40 4.95 65.79
CA VAL A 3 -10.65 4.10 64.82
C VAL A 3 -11.66 3.45 63.87
N PHE A 4 -11.70 3.65 62.55
CA PHE A 4 -10.95 4.47 61.59
C PHE A 4 -11.82 4.42 60.32
N GLU A 5 -12.16 5.56 59.73
CA GLU A 5 -12.69 5.62 58.36
C GLU A 5 -11.56 5.26 57.40
N ILE A 6 -11.77 4.22 56.58
CA ILE A 6 -10.87 3.90 55.47
C ILE A 6 -11.71 4.06 54.19
N ASN A 7 -11.70 5.28 53.66
CA ASN A 7 -12.10 5.54 52.28
C ASN A 7 -10.97 5.05 51.37
N ILE A 8 -11.07 3.81 50.87
CA ILE A 8 -10.23 3.35 49.76
C ILE A 8 -10.89 3.83 48.46
N LEU A 9 -10.44 4.99 48.00
CA LEU A 9 -10.63 5.41 46.62
C LEU A 9 -9.68 4.57 45.74
N MET A 10 -10.18 3.46 45.20
CA MET A 10 -9.48 2.69 44.16
C MET A 10 -9.49 3.50 42.86
N LEU A 11 -8.48 4.34 42.69
CA LEU A 11 -8.21 4.99 41.42
C LEU A 11 -7.57 3.95 40.50
N LEU A 12 -8.39 3.30 39.67
CA LEU A 12 -7.96 2.33 38.67
C LEU A 12 -7.32 3.10 37.50
N LEU A 13 -6.09 3.59 37.72
CA LEU A 13 -5.20 4.02 36.65
C LEU A 13 -4.76 2.76 35.91
N ALA A 14 -5.58 2.33 34.95
CA ALA A 14 -5.10 1.48 33.87
C ALA A 14 -4.01 2.29 33.15
N PHE A 15 -2.76 2.03 33.51
CA PHE A 15 -1.61 2.41 32.72
C PHE A 15 -1.74 1.70 31.37
N ILE A 16 -2.40 2.35 30.41
CA ILE A 16 -2.18 2.03 29.01
C ILE A 16 -0.83 2.65 28.68
N PRO A 17 0.24 1.88 28.44
CA PRO A 17 1.44 2.45 27.87
C PRO A 17 1.14 2.79 26.40
N PHE A 18 0.46 3.91 26.17
CA PHE A 18 0.65 4.62 24.91
C PHE A 18 2.06 5.18 24.96
N SER A 19 3.04 4.38 24.57
CA SER A 19 4.29 4.91 24.02
C SER A 19 3.98 5.51 22.65
N GLY A 20 3.07 6.49 22.62
CA GLY A 20 2.91 7.38 21.50
C GLY A 20 4.12 8.30 21.56
N TYR A 21 5.14 7.99 20.77
CA TYR A 21 6.16 8.96 20.45
C TYR A 21 5.43 10.11 19.75
N ALA A 22 5.14 11.18 20.49
CA ALA A 22 4.64 12.42 19.92
C ALA A 22 5.76 13.01 19.05
N GLN A 23 5.82 12.56 17.80
CA GLN A 23 6.75 13.05 16.79
C GLN A 23 5.96 13.45 15.55
N SER A 24 4.86 14.17 15.76
CA SER A 24 4.16 14.89 14.71
C SER A 24 4.97 16.14 14.34
N GLU A 25 5.09 16.39 13.03
CA GLU A 25 5.71 17.55 12.37
C GLU A 25 7.25 17.63 12.30
N LYS A 26 8.02 17.31 13.35
CA LYS A 26 9.49 17.55 13.34
C LYS A 26 10.32 16.71 12.37
N ASN A 27 9.75 15.68 11.75
CA ASN A 27 10.45 14.77 10.83
C ASN A 27 10.00 14.88 9.38
N MET A 28 9.10 15.81 9.03
CA MET A 28 8.74 16.03 7.63
C MET A 28 9.85 16.83 6.94
N ILE A 29 10.65 16.14 6.13
CA ILE A 29 11.63 16.77 5.24
C ILE A 29 11.05 16.65 3.84
N ASN A 30 10.79 17.79 3.18
CA ASN A 30 10.32 17.84 1.79
C ASN A 30 9.04 17.00 1.54
N ASP A 31 7.96 17.24 2.30
CA ASP A 31 6.67 16.54 2.16
C ASP A 31 6.72 15.01 2.35
N SER A 32 7.80 14.51 2.95
CA SER A 32 8.01 13.09 3.24
C SER A 32 8.27 12.85 4.72
N LEU A 33 7.65 11.82 5.28
CA LEU A 33 7.95 11.28 6.59
C LEU A 33 8.88 10.08 6.43
N ILE A 34 10.06 10.15 7.03
CA ILE A 34 11.06 9.08 6.98
C ILE A 34 11.14 8.40 8.34
N ILE A 35 10.88 7.10 8.35
CA ILE A 35 10.83 6.26 9.55
C ILE A 35 11.98 5.25 9.45
N PRO A 36 13.05 5.39 10.25
CA PRO A 36 14.07 4.35 10.32
C PRO A 36 13.48 3.08 10.92
N LEU A 37 13.74 1.94 10.27
CA LEU A 37 13.24 0.65 10.69
C LEU A 37 14.36 -0.22 11.24
N LYS A 38 14.01 -1.06 12.21
CA LYS A 38 14.82 -2.17 12.72
C LYS A 38 14.10 -3.48 12.39
N THR A 39 14.87 -4.55 12.21
CA THR A 39 14.33 -5.90 12.07
C THR A 39 13.41 -6.23 13.26
N GLY A 40 12.27 -6.86 13.00
CA GLY A 40 11.22 -7.10 13.98
C GLY A 40 10.19 -5.96 14.04
N LYS A 41 9.59 -5.79 15.23
CA LYS A 41 8.55 -4.79 15.46
C LYS A 41 9.13 -3.39 15.62
N ASN A 42 8.48 -2.40 15.01
CA ASN A 42 8.82 -0.99 15.15
C ASN A 42 7.70 -0.20 15.87
N PRO A 43 8.00 0.97 16.45
CA PRO A 43 6.98 1.84 17.04
C PRO A 43 5.97 2.33 15.99
N SER A 44 4.71 2.46 16.41
CA SER A 44 3.67 3.12 15.61
C SER A 44 3.91 4.63 15.58
N ILE A 45 3.55 5.27 14.48
CA ILE A 45 3.74 6.72 14.25
C ILE A 45 2.44 7.33 13.78
N GLN A 46 2.06 8.47 14.37
CA GLN A 46 0.92 9.27 13.95
C GLN A 46 1.32 10.20 12.79
N LEU A 47 0.55 10.20 11.72
CA LEU A 47 0.65 11.13 10.60
C LEU A 47 -0.76 11.64 10.28
N GLU A 48 -1.05 12.90 10.62
CA GLU A 48 -2.40 13.47 10.52
C GLU A 48 -3.42 12.55 11.24
N THR A 49 -4.43 12.05 10.53
CA THR A 49 -5.44 11.09 11.05
C THR A 49 -4.98 9.63 11.01
N LEU A 50 -3.86 9.33 10.34
CA LEU A 50 -3.36 7.98 10.17
C LEU A 50 -2.44 7.56 11.32
N VAL A 51 -2.63 6.35 11.81
CA VAL A 51 -1.62 5.62 12.60
C VAL A 51 -0.93 4.62 11.68
N ILE A 52 0.38 4.76 11.54
CA ILE A 52 1.23 3.89 10.73
C ILE A 52 1.92 2.93 11.69
N GLU A 53 1.66 1.63 11.58
CA GLU A 53 2.26 0.61 12.42
C GLU A 53 3.10 -0.36 11.58
N PRO A 54 4.43 -0.20 11.55
CA PRO A 54 5.32 -1.20 10.96
C PRO A 54 5.39 -2.41 11.90
N VAL A 55 4.58 -3.43 11.59
CA VAL A 55 4.30 -4.58 12.47
C VAL A 55 5.52 -5.47 12.60
N ASN A 56 6.13 -5.82 11.46
CA ASN A 56 7.28 -6.70 11.43
C ASN A 56 8.11 -6.47 10.18
N LEU A 57 9.36 -6.05 10.35
CA LEU A 57 10.35 -6.01 9.28
C LEU A 57 11.18 -7.30 9.34
N PHE A 58 11.13 -8.07 8.26
CA PHE A 58 11.99 -9.21 8.01
C PHE A 58 13.04 -8.85 6.96
N ILE A 59 14.31 -9.15 7.25
CA ILE A 59 15.43 -8.99 6.31
C ILE A 59 16.15 -10.33 6.23
N GLN A 60 16.30 -10.86 5.03
CA GLN A 60 16.99 -12.09 4.76
C GLN A 60 18.41 -11.80 4.25
N THR A 61 19.43 -12.19 5.02
CA THR A 61 20.85 -12.00 4.67
C THR A 61 21.33 -12.93 3.56
N THR A 62 20.69 -14.07 3.38
CA THR A 62 20.98 -15.04 2.31
C THR A 62 19.68 -15.64 1.82
N PRO A 63 19.25 -15.35 0.58
CA PRO A 63 17.97 -15.82 0.06
C PRO A 63 17.94 -17.35 0.04
N THR A 64 16.90 -17.95 0.63
CA THR A 64 16.68 -19.40 0.63
C THR A 64 16.28 -19.89 -0.75
N ASN A 65 15.73 -19.01 -1.59
CA ASN A 65 15.47 -19.19 -3.00
C ASN A 65 15.25 -17.80 -3.67
N ASN A 66 15.27 -17.76 -5.00
CA ASN A 66 15.07 -16.53 -5.80
C ASN A 66 13.60 -16.02 -5.81
N ALA A 67 12.72 -16.61 -4.99
CA ALA A 67 11.30 -16.28 -4.92
C ALA A 67 10.89 -15.73 -3.54
N SER A 68 11.81 -15.69 -2.57
CA SER A 68 11.55 -15.19 -1.21
C SER A 68 11.99 -13.73 -1.08
N PRO A 69 11.21 -12.89 -0.38
CA PRO A 69 11.58 -11.49 -0.17
C PRO A 69 12.86 -11.37 0.64
N HIS A 70 13.81 -10.62 0.08
CA HIS A 70 15.02 -10.21 0.76
C HIS A 70 14.68 -9.24 1.89
N ILE A 71 13.66 -8.41 1.66
CA ILE A 71 13.10 -7.49 2.63
C ILE A 71 11.58 -7.60 2.54
N GLN A 72 10.92 -7.77 3.68
CA GLN A 72 9.46 -7.72 3.79
C GLN A 72 9.08 -6.93 5.03
N LEU A 73 8.25 -5.91 4.87
CA LEU A 73 7.61 -5.18 5.95
C LEU A 73 6.11 -5.48 5.93
N GLU A 74 5.59 -6.04 7.02
CA GLU A 74 4.16 -5.98 7.31
C GLU A 74 3.80 -4.60 7.87
N LEU A 75 2.79 -3.97 7.30
CA LEU A 75 2.38 -2.61 7.63
C LEU A 75 0.88 -2.56 7.87
N ASN A 76 0.49 -2.05 9.03
CA ASN A 76 -0.88 -1.61 9.27
C ASN A 76 -0.96 -0.09 9.10
N VAL A 77 -1.99 0.36 8.41
CA VAL A 77 -2.40 1.77 8.37
C VAL A 77 -3.80 1.84 8.95
N ILE A 78 -3.97 2.65 9.99
CA ILE A 78 -5.22 2.76 10.73
C ILE A 78 -5.73 4.19 10.59
N GLU A 79 -6.97 4.32 10.15
CA GLU A 79 -7.71 5.57 10.05
C GLU A 79 -9.04 5.39 10.76
N ASP A 80 -9.28 6.14 11.84
CA ASP A 80 -10.42 5.96 12.73
C ASP A 80 -10.60 4.50 13.19
N THR A 81 -11.64 3.82 12.70
CA THR A 81 -11.94 2.41 13.00
C THR A 81 -11.51 1.45 11.88
N ARG A 82 -10.99 1.96 10.76
CA ARG A 82 -10.58 1.17 9.60
C ARG A 82 -9.12 0.78 9.75
N ARG A 83 -8.84 -0.49 9.56
CA ARG A 83 -7.47 -1.02 9.49
C ARG A 83 -7.23 -1.58 8.10
N TYR A 84 -6.21 -1.06 7.43
CA TYR A 84 -5.65 -1.61 6.21
C TYR A 84 -4.32 -2.29 6.55
N THR A 85 -4.23 -3.59 6.24
CA THR A 85 -3.00 -4.37 6.40
C THR A 85 -2.43 -4.68 5.03
N THR A 86 -1.14 -4.39 4.85
CA THR A 86 -0.43 -4.67 3.60
C THR A 86 1.02 -5.07 3.86
N PHE A 87 1.71 -5.45 2.79
CA PHE A 87 3.12 -5.85 2.83
C PHE A 87 3.91 -5.05 1.80
N LEU A 88 5.03 -4.45 2.21
CA LEU A 88 6.03 -3.91 1.30
C LEU A 88 7.17 -4.93 1.19
N TRP A 89 7.50 -5.36 -0.03
CA TRP A 89 8.55 -6.35 -0.22
C TRP A 89 9.47 -6.03 -1.39
N GLN A 90 10.68 -6.55 -1.29
CA GLN A 90 11.73 -6.51 -2.29
C GLN A 90 12.35 -7.91 -2.37
N TYR A 91 12.51 -8.45 -3.59
CA TYR A 91 13.29 -9.67 -3.83
C TYR A 91 14.10 -9.57 -5.12
N GLU A 92 15.17 -10.36 -5.21
CA GLU A 92 15.94 -10.52 -6.44
C GLU A 92 15.38 -11.69 -7.26
N ALA A 93 14.88 -11.40 -8.45
CA ALA A 93 14.41 -12.42 -9.37
C ALA A 93 15.58 -13.23 -9.96
N SER A 94 15.28 -14.39 -10.52
CA SER A 94 16.27 -15.31 -11.10
C SER A 94 17.16 -14.71 -12.21
N ASN A 95 16.75 -13.60 -12.80
CA ASN A 95 17.52 -12.85 -13.81
C ASN A 95 18.36 -11.71 -13.22
N GLY A 96 18.53 -11.68 -11.88
CA GLY A 96 19.26 -10.63 -11.16
C GLY A 96 18.52 -9.29 -11.10
N ARG A 97 17.26 -9.21 -11.58
CA ARG A 97 16.47 -7.99 -11.48
C ARG A 97 15.73 -7.94 -10.15
N GLU A 98 15.76 -6.79 -9.52
CA GLU A 98 14.95 -6.51 -8.36
C GLU A 98 13.46 -6.45 -8.74
N LYS A 99 12.63 -7.12 -7.95
CA LYS A 99 11.17 -6.98 -7.99
C LYS A 99 10.70 -6.42 -6.66
N ILE A 100 9.82 -5.43 -6.77
CA ILE A 100 9.23 -4.72 -5.65
C ILE A 100 7.72 -4.60 -5.84
N ASN A 101 6.99 -4.37 -4.76
CA ASN A 101 5.55 -4.05 -4.80
C ASN A 101 5.21 -2.69 -4.18
N TYR A 102 6.19 -1.80 -4.12
CA TYR A 102 6.07 -0.47 -3.55
C TYR A 102 6.55 0.60 -4.56
N PRO A 103 6.14 1.87 -4.42
CA PRO A 103 5.31 2.43 -3.35
C PRO A 103 3.87 1.91 -3.38
N LYS A 104 3.30 1.56 -2.21
CA LYS A 104 1.89 1.21 -2.08
C LYS A 104 1.06 2.43 -1.73
N ALA A 105 -0.02 2.65 -2.45
CA ALA A 105 -0.96 3.72 -2.21
C ALA A 105 -2.03 3.29 -1.19
N TYR A 106 -2.36 4.20 -0.29
CA TYR A 106 -3.57 4.15 0.53
C TYR A 106 -3.99 5.57 0.85
N GLN A 107 -5.24 5.90 0.53
CA GLN A 107 -5.74 7.27 0.52
C GLN A 107 -4.79 8.17 -0.28
N ASN A 108 -4.41 9.32 0.25
CA ASN A 108 -3.52 10.30 -0.36
C ASN A 108 -2.03 10.04 -0.12
N TYR A 109 -1.65 8.88 0.41
CA TYR A 109 -0.27 8.55 0.76
C TYR A 109 0.30 7.36 -0.03
N ALA A 110 1.60 7.43 -0.31
CA ALA A 110 2.44 6.34 -0.80
C ALA A 110 3.38 5.86 0.30
N PHE A 111 3.42 4.55 0.53
CA PHE A 111 4.30 3.86 1.47
C PHE A 111 5.40 3.14 0.69
N ASN A 112 6.65 3.57 0.88
CA ASN A 112 7.81 3.10 0.13
C ASN A 112 8.90 2.56 1.08
N LEU A 113 9.75 1.66 0.60
CA LEU A 113 10.97 1.27 1.30
C LEU A 113 12.17 1.90 0.62
N LYS A 114 13.02 2.55 1.43
CA LYS A 114 14.35 3.00 1.02
C LYS A 114 15.38 2.11 1.72
N THR A 115 16.14 1.39 0.92
CA THR A 115 17.14 0.42 1.38
C THR A 115 18.54 0.93 1.04
N ASN A 116 19.45 0.82 1.99
CA ASN A 116 20.89 0.93 1.74
C ASN A 116 21.58 -0.29 2.34
N LYS A 117 22.91 -0.40 2.27
CA LYS A 117 23.65 -1.60 2.71
C LYS A 117 23.42 -1.98 4.18
N GLU A 118 23.01 -1.05 5.04
CA GLU A 118 22.95 -1.25 6.50
C GLU A 118 21.58 -0.91 7.11
N GLU A 119 20.75 -0.14 6.41
CA GLU A 119 19.51 0.44 6.94
C GLU A 119 18.34 0.28 5.97
N VAL A 120 17.17 0.02 6.54
CA VAL A 120 15.88 0.08 5.84
C VAL A 120 15.07 1.21 6.46
N LYS A 121 14.47 2.05 5.62
CA LYS A 121 13.61 3.16 6.03
C LYS A 121 12.25 3.03 5.36
N LEU A 122 11.17 3.18 6.11
CA LEU A 122 9.85 3.42 5.55
C LEU A 122 9.77 4.91 5.21
N VAL A 123 9.44 5.21 3.96
CA VAL A 123 9.23 6.57 3.48
C VAL A 123 7.76 6.72 3.13
N VAL A 124 7.10 7.68 3.76
CA VAL A 124 5.68 8.00 3.53
C VAL A 124 5.60 9.36 2.87
N GLU A 125 5.05 9.42 1.66
CA GLU A 125 4.95 10.63 0.85
C GLU A 125 3.50 10.85 0.42
N LYS A 126 3.10 12.11 0.18
CA LYS A 126 1.83 12.36 -0.52
C LYS A 126 1.91 11.83 -1.95
N LEU A 127 0.81 11.25 -2.43
CA LEU A 127 0.72 10.83 -3.82
C LEU A 127 0.80 12.04 -4.75
N ALA A 128 1.47 11.83 -5.89
CA ALA A 128 1.68 12.87 -6.90
C ALA A 128 1.52 12.28 -8.30
N PHE A 129 1.05 13.12 -9.22
CA PHE A 129 0.98 12.76 -10.64
C PHE A 129 2.38 12.44 -11.20
N GLY A 130 2.44 11.53 -12.17
CA GLY A 130 3.67 11.06 -12.81
C GLY A 130 4.50 10.08 -11.99
N LYS A 131 4.14 9.79 -10.74
CA LYS A 131 4.78 8.73 -9.93
C LYS A 131 4.00 7.41 -10.06
N ALA A 132 4.74 6.31 -10.23
CA ALA A 132 4.15 4.97 -10.22
C ALA A 132 3.78 4.57 -8.79
N MET A 133 2.68 3.84 -8.62
CA MET A 133 2.20 3.33 -7.33
C MET A 133 1.44 2.02 -7.49
N PHE A 134 1.42 1.21 -6.45
CA PHE A 134 0.58 0.02 -6.35
C PHE A 134 -0.69 0.32 -5.55
N ILE A 135 -1.85 -0.08 -6.04
CA ILE A 135 -3.12 -0.07 -5.29
C ILE A 135 -3.51 -1.52 -5.03
N ASP A 136 -3.69 -1.88 -3.76
CA ASP A 136 -4.18 -3.21 -3.39
C ASP A 136 -5.69 -3.33 -3.67
N LEU A 137 -6.15 -4.56 -3.89
CA LEU A 137 -7.56 -4.84 -4.12
C LEU A 137 -8.44 -4.30 -2.98
N ARG A 138 -9.57 -3.68 -3.34
CA ARG A 138 -10.49 -2.95 -2.46
C ARG A 138 -9.90 -1.72 -1.77
N GLN A 139 -8.72 -1.26 -2.16
CA GLN A 139 -8.13 -0.03 -1.63
C GLN A 139 -8.29 1.14 -2.59
N THR A 140 -8.29 2.34 -2.00
CA THR A 140 -8.43 3.60 -2.73
C THR A 140 -7.13 4.39 -2.66
N ALA A 141 -6.68 4.90 -3.80
CA ALA A 141 -5.64 5.92 -3.91
C ALA A 141 -6.28 7.27 -4.28
N VAL A 142 -5.80 8.36 -3.68
CA VAL A 142 -6.33 9.71 -3.88
C VAL A 142 -5.19 10.65 -4.31
N ILE A 143 -5.27 11.22 -5.51
CA ILE A 143 -4.27 12.15 -6.06
C ILE A 143 -4.97 13.43 -6.48
N GLY A 144 -4.70 14.53 -5.78
CA GLY A 144 -5.48 15.76 -5.95
C GLY A 144 -6.95 15.48 -5.63
N ASN A 145 -7.84 15.73 -6.59
CA ASN A 145 -9.28 15.47 -6.46
C ASN A 145 -9.72 14.11 -7.03
N LEU A 146 -8.81 13.37 -7.68
CA LEU A 146 -9.09 12.07 -8.25
C LEU A 146 -8.94 10.98 -7.18
N SER A 147 -9.99 10.18 -6.97
CA SER A 147 -9.90 8.93 -6.23
C SER A 147 -10.02 7.74 -7.19
N ILE A 148 -9.16 6.75 -7.02
CA ILE A 148 -9.10 5.52 -7.79
C ILE A 148 -9.24 4.36 -6.81
N LEU A 149 -10.35 3.62 -6.89
CA LEU A 149 -10.56 2.38 -6.17
C LEU A 149 -10.26 1.20 -7.09
N PHE A 150 -9.36 0.30 -6.67
CA PHE A 150 -9.28 -1.02 -7.30
C PHE A 150 -10.44 -1.87 -6.78
N GLU A 151 -11.50 -1.96 -7.58
CA GLU A 151 -12.78 -2.48 -7.13
C GLU A 151 -12.79 -4.01 -7.08
N ASP A 152 -12.58 -4.67 -8.21
CA ASP A 152 -12.57 -6.13 -8.30
C ASP A 152 -11.76 -6.66 -9.48
N TYR A 153 -11.66 -7.98 -9.54
CA TYR A 153 -11.22 -8.70 -10.72
C TYR A 153 -12.10 -9.93 -10.92
N ILE A 154 -12.23 -10.34 -12.17
CA ILE A 154 -12.92 -11.55 -12.59
C ILE A 154 -11.91 -12.37 -13.39
N GLY A 155 -11.67 -13.61 -12.94
CA GLY A 155 -10.91 -14.59 -13.70
C GLY A 155 -11.80 -15.26 -14.73
N GLU A 156 -11.37 -15.24 -15.98
CA GLU A 156 -12.08 -15.77 -17.14
C GLU A 156 -11.19 -16.77 -17.88
N TRP A 157 -11.82 -17.68 -18.60
CA TRP A 157 -11.13 -18.61 -19.48
C TRP A 157 -11.90 -18.86 -20.77
N SER A 158 -11.18 -19.10 -21.85
CA SER A 158 -11.74 -19.49 -23.13
C SER A 158 -11.79 -21.02 -23.23
N VAL A 159 -12.83 -21.55 -23.86
CA VAL A 159 -12.96 -22.98 -24.16
C VAL A 159 -13.08 -23.21 -25.66
N ASP A 160 -12.44 -24.25 -26.18
CA ASP A 160 -12.61 -24.68 -27.57
C ASP A 160 -13.96 -25.41 -27.78
N ALA A 161 -14.25 -25.78 -29.02
CA ALA A 161 -15.48 -26.50 -29.37
C ALA A 161 -15.60 -27.90 -28.73
N ASN A 162 -14.50 -28.45 -28.20
CA ASN A 162 -14.45 -29.73 -27.49
C ASN A 162 -14.56 -29.56 -25.97
N GLY A 163 -14.68 -28.32 -25.47
CA GLY A 163 -14.72 -28.00 -24.05
C GLY A 163 -13.36 -27.95 -23.36
N ASN A 164 -12.24 -27.97 -24.10
CA ASN A 164 -10.92 -27.79 -23.52
C ASN A 164 -10.63 -26.31 -23.29
N GLN A 165 -10.06 -25.98 -22.13
CA GLN A 165 -9.59 -24.63 -21.87
C GLN A 165 -8.42 -24.27 -22.81
N THR A 166 -8.53 -23.15 -23.51
CA THR A 166 -7.48 -22.66 -24.42
C THR A 166 -6.68 -21.52 -23.81
N ASP A 167 -7.34 -20.62 -23.07
CA ASP A 167 -6.74 -19.41 -22.52
C ASP A 167 -7.33 -19.08 -21.15
N ALA A 168 -6.57 -18.34 -20.34
CA ALA A 168 -7.04 -17.73 -19.10
C ALA A 168 -6.64 -16.26 -19.07
N PHE A 169 -7.55 -15.39 -18.65
CA PHE A 169 -7.31 -13.96 -18.54
C PHE A 169 -8.13 -13.38 -17.39
N ASN A 170 -7.68 -12.25 -16.84
CA ASN A 170 -8.41 -11.54 -15.82
C ASN A 170 -8.98 -10.25 -16.43
N THR A 171 -10.22 -9.93 -16.09
CA THR A 171 -10.81 -8.61 -16.26
C THR A 171 -10.79 -7.88 -14.92
N TYR A 172 -10.20 -6.69 -14.88
CA TYR A 172 -10.06 -5.86 -13.70
C TYR A 172 -11.02 -4.68 -13.78
N THR A 173 -11.59 -4.28 -12.64
CA THR A 173 -12.46 -3.11 -12.56
C THR A 173 -11.86 -2.07 -11.61
N ILE A 174 -11.84 -0.82 -12.06
CA ILE A 174 -11.51 0.33 -11.23
C ILE A 174 -12.70 1.30 -11.20
N LEU A 175 -12.94 1.88 -10.03
CA LEU A 175 -13.91 2.95 -9.87
C LEU A 175 -13.15 4.27 -9.72
N LEU A 176 -13.36 5.16 -10.67
CA LEU A 176 -12.81 6.51 -10.67
C LEU A 176 -13.84 7.47 -10.08
N SER A 177 -13.41 8.41 -9.26
CA SER A 177 -14.30 9.47 -8.75
C SER A 177 -13.59 10.80 -8.57
N GLU A 178 -14.30 11.88 -8.85
CA GLU A 178 -13.87 13.27 -8.65
C GLU A 178 -15.12 14.15 -8.54
N ASP A 179 -15.15 15.04 -7.54
CA ASP A 179 -16.24 16.00 -7.29
C ASP A 179 -17.63 15.34 -7.23
N GLY A 180 -17.70 14.16 -6.62
CA GLY A 180 -18.94 13.39 -6.46
C GLY A 180 -19.39 12.64 -7.72
N VAL A 181 -18.73 12.83 -8.88
CA VAL A 181 -19.00 12.07 -10.10
C VAL A 181 -18.16 10.80 -10.09
N GLN A 182 -18.79 9.65 -10.39
CA GLN A 182 -18.14 8.36 -10.43
C GLN A 182 -18.20 7.73 -11.83
N LYS A 183 -17.18 6.95 -12.19
CA LYS A 183 -17.13 6.15 -13.41
C LYS A 183 -16.40 4.83 -13.14
N SER A 184 -17.12 3.72 -13.31
CA SER A 184 -16.51 2.40 -13.36
C SER A 184 -15.91 2.16 -14.75
N MET A 185 -14.72 1.56 -14.78
CA MET A 185 -13.94 1.22 -15.96
C MET A 185 -13.41 -0.20 -15.79
N SER A 186 -13.51 -1.03 -16.82
CA SER A 186 -12.94 -2.37 -16.81
C SER A 186 -11.91 -2.54 -17.91
N PHE A 187 -10.90 -3.36 -17.65
CA PHE A 187 -9.85 -3.69 -18.61
C PHE A 187 -9.38 -5.14 -18.45
N MET A 188 -8.97 -5.76 -19.54
CA MET A 188 -8.37 -7.10 -19.48
C MET A 188 -6.89 -7.01 -19.14
N SER A 189 -6.36 -8.07 -18.53
CA SER A 189 -4.95 -8.23 -18.18
C SER A 189 -4.01 -7.87 -19.33
N LEU A 190 -2.87 -7.27 -18.99
CA LEU A 190 -1.84 -6.93 -19.94
C LEU A 190 -1.35 -8.20 -20.63
N ASN A 191 -1.47 -8.24 -21.96
CA ASN A 191 -0.79 -9.27 -22.73
C ASN A 191 0.71 -9.04 -22.62
N LYS A 192 1.39 -9.76 -21.73
CA LYS A 192 2.84 -9.62 -21.45
C LYS A 192 3.74 -9.89 -22.67
N GLN A 193 3.19 -10.42 -23.76
CA GLN A 193 3.93 -10.69 -25.01
C GLN A 193 3.83 -9.53 -26.01
N VAL A 194 2.86 -8.64 -25.86
CA VAL A 194 2.66 -7.48 -26.72
C VAL A 194 2.91 -6.26 -25.86
N GLU A 195 4.00 -5.53 -26.10
CA GLU A 195 4.35 -4.27 -25.41
C GLU A 195 3.36 -3.15 -25.77
N LYS A 196 2.07 -3.35 -25.53
CA LYS A 196 1.05 -2.35 -25.69
C LYS A 196 0.79 -1.72 -24.34
N GLU A 197 1.17 -0.45 -24.21
CA GLU A 197 0.80 0.39 -23.08
C GLU A 197 -0.73 0.43 -22.96
N LEU A 198 -1.27 -0.12 -21.87
CA LEU A 198 -2.69 0.00 -21.56
C LEU A 198 -2.90 1.29 -20.79
N SER A 199 -3.75 2.16 -21.32
CA SER A 199 -4.13 3.39 -20.67
C SER A 199 -5.62 3.61 -20.68
N ILE A 200 -6.13 4.21 -19.60
CA ILE A 200 -7.51 4.62 -19.42
C ILE A 200 -7.51 6.14 -19.35
N VAL A 201 -8.37 6.78 -20.15
CA VAL A 201 -8.56 8.23 -20.12
C VAL A 201 -9.92 8.52 -19.51
N TRP A 202 -9.95 9.42 -18.53
CA TRP A 202 -11.18 9.88 -17.90
C TRP A 202 -11.04 11.34 -17.50
N LYS A 203 -11.94 12.19 -17.99
CA LYS A 203 -11.83 13.65 -17.85
C LYS A 203 -10.44 14.11 -18.36
N ASP A 204 -9.71 14.87 -17.56
CA ASP A 204 -8.35 15.34 -17.79
C ASP A 204 -7.28 14.34 -17.29
N TYR A 205 -7.64 13.14 -16.85
CA TYR A 205 -6.70 12.14 -16.35
C TYR A 205 -6.34 11.09 -17.41
N LYS A 206 -5.03 10.79 -17.53
CA LYS A 206 -4.51 9.60 -18.21
C LYS A 206 -3.92 8.65 -17.17
N ILE A 207 -4.49 7.45 -17.05
CA ILE A 207 -4.05 6.41 -16.12
C ILE A 207 -3.37 5.31 -16.91
N LEU A 208 -2.09 5.08 -16.65
CA LEU A 208 -1.32 3.97 -17.22
C LEU A 208 -1.42 2.76 -16.31
N ILE A 209 -1.77 1.61 -16.89
CA ILE A 209 -1.68 0.32 -16.22
C ILE A 209 -0.31 -0.26 -16.55
N LEU A 210 0.57 -0.32 -15.54
CA LEU A 210 1.95 -0.79 -15.71
C LEU A 210 2.09 -2.27 -15.41
N GLU A 211 1.39 -2.75 -14.37
CA GLU A 211 1.35 -4.15 -13.97
C GLU A 211 -0.03 -4.46 -13.37
N ASP A 212 -0.53 -5.67 -13.61
CA ASP A 212 -1.78 -6.15 -13.04
C ASP A 212 -1.59 -7.51 -12.34
N SER A 213 -2.34 -7.68 -11.26
CA SER A 213 -2.48 -8.94 -10.54
C SER A 213 -3.79 -8.94 -9.74
N GLU A 214 -4.23 -10.12 -9.36
CA GLU A 214 -5.41 -10.34 -8.51
C GLU A 214 -5.34 -9.61 -7.15
N LYS A 215 -4.12 -9.26 -6.70
CA LYS A 215 -3.88 -8.64 -5.39
C LYS A 215 -3.67 -7.14 -5.48
N ALA A 216 -3.10 -6.65 -6.58
CA ALA A 216 -2.73 -5.25 -6.73
C ALA A 216 -2.57 -4.84 -8.20
N LEU A 217 -2.83 -3.56 -8.47
CA LEU A 217 -2.54 -2.90 -9.74
C LEU A 217 -1.39 -1.91 -9.55
N LYS A 218 -0.41 -1.92 -10.46
CA LYS A 218 0.60 -0.87 -10.55
C LYS A 218 0.18 0.15 -11.59
N LEU A 219 -0.02 1.37 -11.15
CA LEU A 219 -0.56 2.47 -11.95
C LEU A 219 0.39 3.66 -11.97
N MET A 220 0.28 4.49 -12.99
CA MET A 220 0.85 5.84 -13.02
C MET A 220 -0.21 6.79 -13.58
N VAL A 221 -0.45 7.91 -12.89
CA VAL A 221 -1.52 8.84 -13.25
C VAL A 221 -0.92 10.16 -13.71
N PHE A 222 -1.39 10.66 -14.84
CA PHE A 222 -1.09 11.98 -15.36
C PHE A 222 -2.36 12.81 -15.38
N LYS A 223 -2.21 14.11 -15.17
CA LYS A 223 -3.26 15.11 -15.38
C LYS A 223 -2.88 15.93 -16.60
N GLY A 224 -3.81 16.12 -17.52
CA GLY A 224 -3.67 17.04 -18.64
C GLY A 224 -3.61 18.47 -18.13
N ASP A 225 -2.82 19.29 -18.83
CA ASP A 225 -2.72 20.74 -18.57
C ASP A 225 -4.02 21.48 -18.93
#